data_AF-A0A061F410-F1
#
_entry.id   AF-A0A061F410-F1
#
_cell.length_a   1.000
_cell.length_b   1.000
_cell.length_c   1.000
_cell.angle_alpha   90.00
_cell.angle_beta   90.00
_cell.angle_gamma   90.00
#
_symmetry.space_group_name_H-M   'P 1'
#
loop_
_entity.id
_entity.type
_entity.pdbx_description
1 polymer ?
#
loop_
_entity_poly.entity_id
_entity_poly.type
_entity_poly.pdbx_seq_one_letter_code
_entity_poly.pdbx_strand_id
1 'polypeptide(L)'
;MGENFQCVVFNLNAPFDATNKLSLWEDIFSFHSHYIMSWCCAGDFNTIRCLEERTRCTHSGLGMTKFNDFIDLCELTDLPLVGKKFTRYRSNYKCSCINRL
;
A
#
# COMPACT_ATOMS: atom_id res chain seq x y z
N MET A 1 -18.73 4.43 -27.94
CA MET A 1 -19.53 4.34 -26.70
C MET A 1 -18.53 4.28 -25.56
N GLY A 2 -18.40 5.35 -24.78
CA GLY A 2 -17.60 5.29 -23.55
C GLY A 2 -18.49 4.69 -22.47
N GLU A 3 -18.09 3.54 -21.93
CA GLU A 3 -18.76 3.01 -20.75
C GLU A 3 -18.47 3.93 -19.56
N ASN A 4 -19.50 4.28 -18.79
CA ASN A 4 -19.32 4.97 -17.52
C ASN A 4 -18.72 3.98 -16.52
N PHE A 5 -17.40 4.05 -16.33
CA PHE A 5 -16.70 3.30 -15.31
C PHE A 5 -16.83 4.00 -13.96
N GLN A 6 -17.45 3.33 -12.98
CA GLN A 6 -17.54 3.82 -11.60
C GLN A 6 -16.47 3.17 -10.75
N CYS A 7 -15.59 3.99 -10.15
CA CYS A 7 -14.50 3.54 -9.31
C CYS A 7 -14.33 4.48 -8.12
N VAL A 8 -13.96 3.91 -6.99
CA VAL A 8 -13.57 4.65 -5.79
C VAL A 8 -12.05 4.79 -5.78
N VAL A 9 -11.57 6.03 -5.66
CA VAL A 9 -10.14 6.31 -5.57
C VAL A 9 -9.81 6.77 -4.16
N PHE A 10 -8.92 6.03 -3.50
CA PHE A 10 -8.32 6.43 -2.23
C PHE A 10 -6.95 7.05 -2.49
N ASN A 11 -6.76 8.27 -2.01
CA ASN A 11 -5.43 8.86 -1.87
C ASN A 11 -4.98 8.71 -0.42
N LEU A 12 -4.06 7.77 -0.18
CA LEU A 12 -3.64 7.35 1.14
C LEU A 12 -2.36 8.07 1.58
N ASN A 13 -2.34 8.48 2.84
CA ASN A 13 -1.14 8.86 3.56
C ASN A 13 -1.11 8.09 4.89
N ALA A 14 -0.60 6.86 4.83
CA ALA A 14 -0.64 5.95 5.95
C ALA A 14 0.31 6.39 7.07
N PRO A 15 -0.08 6.22 8.35
CA PRO A 15 0.74 6.65 9.48
C PRO A 15 2.04 5.83 9.61
N PHE A 16 3.00 6.34 10.38
CA PHE A 16 4.24 5.62 10.68
C PHE A 16 4.05 4.50 11.69
N ASP A 17 3.20 4.76 12.67
CA ASP A 17 2.90 3.86 13.77
C ASP A 17 2.21 2.58 13.29
N ALA A 18 2.59 1.45 13.89
CA ALA A 18 2.07 0.14 13.48
C ALA A 18 0.59 -0.03 13.84
N THR A 19 0.18 0.41 15.03
CA THR A 19 -1.21 0.27 15.50
C THR A 19 -2.16 1.09 14.64
N ASN A 20 -1.81 2.36 14.39
CA ASN A 20 -2.64 3.23 13.56
C ASN A 20 -2.69 2.76 12.10
N LYS A 21 -1.63 2.11 11.59
CA LYS A 21 -1.66 1.50 10.26
C LYS A 21 -2.60 0.31 10.19
N LEU A 22 -2.57 -0.55 11.20
CA LEU A 22 -3.49 -1.70 11.25
C LEU A 22 -4.94 -1.23 11.27
N SER A 23 -5.26 -0.24 12.10
CA SER A 23 -6.60 0.38 12.12
C SER A 23 -6.97 0.93 10.74
N LEU A 24 -6.05 1.62 10.05
CA LEU A 24 -6.32 2.13 8.71
C LEU A 24 -6.64 1.01 7.71
N TRP A 25 -5.92 -0.11 7.74
CA TRP A 25 -6.20 -1.26 6.87
C TRP A 25 -7.54 -1.90 7.16
N GLU A 26 -7.90 -2.04 8.44
CA GLU A 26 -9.20 -2.55 8.88
C GLU A 26 -10.34 -1.63 8.45
N ASP A 27 -10.17 -0.32 8.57
CA ASP A 27 -11.14 0.68 8.14
C ASP A 27 -11.35 0.59 6.61
N ILE A 28 -10.28 0.61 5.82
CA ILE A 28 -10.36 0.53 4.36
C ILE A 28 -10.99 -0.80 3.93
N PHE A 29 -10.61 -1.91 4.54
CA PHE A 29 -11.22 -3.21 4.26
C PHE A 29 -12.71 -3.22 4.60
N SER A 30 -13.10 -2.63 5.73
CA SER A 30 -14.50 -2.47 6.10
C SER A 30 -15.24 -1.70 5.00
N PHE A 31 -14.75 -0.54 4.58
CA PHE A 31 -15.35 0.20 3.47
C PHE A 31 -15.39 -0.64 2.18
N HIS A 32 -14.31 -1.35 1.82
CA HIS A 32 -14.25 -2.21 0.63
C HIS A 32 -15.36 -3.26 0.62
N SER A 33 -15.58 -3.93 1.76
CA SER A 33 -16.61 -4.96 1.89
C SER A 33 -18.05 -4.45 1.71
N HIS A 34 -18.28 -3.14 1.87
CA HIS A 34 -19.61 -2.54 1.74
C HIS A 34 -19.93 -2.03 0.33
N TYR A 35 -18.94 -1.77 -0.52
CA TYR A 35 -19.16 -1.16 -1.85
C TYR A 35 -18.63 -2.04 -2.98
N ILE A 36 -19.55 -2.57 -3.80
CA ILE A 36 -19.27 -3.39 -4.99
C ILE A 36 -18.94 -2.49 -6.19
N MET A 37 -17.92 -1.64 -6.04
CA MET A 37 -17.37 -0.83 -7.13
C MET A 37 -15.93 -1.26 -7.39
N SER A 38 -15.31 -0.79 -8.48
CA SER A 38 -13.85 -0.94 -8.62
C SER A 38 -13.13 0.03 -7.68
N TRP A 39 -11.96 -0.37 -7.18
CA TRP A 39 -11.16 0.43 -6.25
C TRP A 39 -9.77 0.69 -6.81
N CYS A 40 -9.24 1.90 -6.57
CA CYS A 40 -7.85 2.25 -6.82
C CYS A 40 -7.30 2.96 -5.59
N CYS A 41 -6.18 2.46 -5.07
CA CYS A 41 -5.58 2.94 -3.84
C CYS A 41 -4.18 3.45 -4.13
N ALA A 42 -4.04 4.78 -4.22
CA ALA A 42 -2.78 5.42 -4.52
C ALA A 42 -2.24 6.20 -3.32
N GLY A 43 -0.93 6.39 -3.23
CA GLY A 43 -0.33 7.30 -2.25
C GLY A 43 0.86 6.69 -1.49
N ASP A 44 1.14 7.20 -0.29
CA ASP A 44 2.23 6.72 0.57
C ASP A 44 1.67 5.76 1.63
N PHE A 45 1.98 4.48 1.49
CA PHE A 45 1.54 3.42 2.38
C PHE A 45 2.47 3.24 3.59
N ASN A 46 3.62 3.93 3.60
CA ASN A 46 4.65 3.87 4.65
C ASN A 46 5.05 2.44 5.08
N THR A 47 4.86 1.48 4.18
CA THR A 47 5.05 0.04 4.40
C THR A 47 5.61 -0.58 3.12
N ILE A 48 6.52 -1.54 3.29
CA ILE A 48 7.08 -2.33 2.18
C ILE A 48 6.31 -3.65 2.10
N ARG A 49 6.25 -4.29 0.93
CA ARG A 49 5.64 -5.61 0.71
C ARG A 49 6.64 -6.75 0.80
N CYS A 50 7.88 -6.49 0.37
CA CYS A 50 8.96 -7.47 0.37
C CYS A 50 10.31 -6.85 0.76
N LEU A 51 11.33 -7.68 0.94
CA LEU A 51 12.64 -7.24 1.40
C LEU A 51 13.37 -6.38 0.37
N GLU A 52 13.16 -6.66 -0.92
CA GLU A 52 13.81 -6.02 -2.06
C GLU A 52 13.42 -4.54 -2.19
N GLU A 53 12.30 -4.16 -1.58
CA GLU A 53 11.80 -2.79 -1.56
C GLU A 53 12.50 -1.92 -0.53
N ARG A 54 13.31 -2.47 0.38
CA ARG A 54 14.09 -1.69 1.35
C ARG A 54 15.53 -2.16 1.39
N THR A 55 16.44 -1.24 1.12
CA THR A 55 17.88 -1.50 1.25
C THR A 55 18.21 -1.94 2.68
N ARG A 56 18.98 -3.03 2.81
CA ARG A 56 19.44 -3.58 4.10
C ARG A 56 18.29 -4.10 4.98
N CYS A 57 17.14 -4.46 4.39
CA CYS A 57 16.09 -5.19 5.09
C CYS A 57 16.42 -6.69 5.04
N THR A 58 16.64 -7.31 6.21
CA THR A 58 17.05 -8.72 6.30
C THR A 58 15.94 -9.65 6.78
N HIS A 59 14.83 -9.10 7.27
CA HIS A 59 13.73 -9.87 7.87
C HIS A 59 12.39 -9.26 7.52
N SER A 60 11.39 -10.12 7.29
CA SER A 60 9.99 -9.74 7.17
C SER A 60 9.43 -9.42 8.55
N GLY A 61 8.87 -8.23 8.73
CA GLY A 61 8.20 -7.86 9.98
C GLY A 61 6.69 -8.10 9.91
N LEU A 62 6.02 -8.13 11.07
CA LEU A 62 4.57 -8.27 11.17
C LEU A 62 3.80 -7.24 10.32
N GLY A 63 4.29 -5.98 10.26
CA GLY A 63 3.66 -4.95 9.44
C GLY A 63 3.71 -5.25 7.93
N MET A 64 4.71 -6.00 7.46
CA MET A 64 4.82 -6.45 6.08
C MET A 64 3.76 -7.51 5.78
N THR A 65 3.64 -8.50 6.67
CA THR A 65 2.61 -9.56 6.59
C THR A 65 1.22 -8.95 6.59
N LYS A 66 0.91 -8.09 7.57
CA LYS A 66 -0.41 -7.46 7.67
C LYS A 66 -0.76 -6.57 6.50
N PHE A 67 0.23 -5.95 5.88
CA PHE A 67 0.00 -5.17 4.67
C PHE A 67 -0.30 -6.04 3.45
N ASN A 68 0.38 -7.17 3.29
CA ASN A 68 0.05 -8.14 2.25
C ASN A 68 -1.32 -8.79 2.49
N ASP A 69 -1.66 -9.16 3.74
CA ASP A 69 -3.00 -9.64 4.10
C ASP A 69 -4.08 -8.63 3.69
N PHE A 70 -3.86 -7.33 3.93
CA PHE A 70 -4.78 -6.26 3.52
C PHE A 70 -4.97 -6.19 2.01
N ILE A 71 -3.88 -6.27 1.23
CA ILE A 71 -3.93 -6.28 -0.24
C ILE A 71 -4.74 -7.49 -0.73
N ASP A 72 -4.48 -8.66 -0.16
CA ASP A 72 -5.15 -9.90 -0.54
C ASP A 72 -6.64 -9.88 -0.16
N LEU A 73 -6.98 -9.41 1.06
CA LEU A 73 -8.36 -9.30 1.54
C LEU A 73 -9.20 -8.29 0.75
N CYS A 74 -8.58 -7.24 0.22
CA CYS A 74 -9.24 -6.26 -0.63
C CYS A 74 -9.13 -6.60 -2.13
N GLU A 75 -8.58 -7.77 -2.48
CA GLU A 75 -8.38 -8.22 -3.87
C GLU A 75 -7.64 -7.18 -4.73
N LEU A 76 -6.72 -6.41 -4.12
CA LEU A 76 -6.00 -5.34 -4.79
C LEU A 76 -4.81 -5.90 -5.58
N THR A 77 -4.60 -5.34 -6.77
CA THR A 77 -3.42 -5.63 -7.58
C THR A 77 -2.41 -4.49 -7.46
N ASP A 78 -1.22 -4.79 -6.96
CA ASP A 78 -0.12 -3.81 -6.85
C ASP A 78 0.44 -3.49 -8.24
N LEU A 79 0.14 -2.29 -8.73
CA LEU A 79 0.59 -1.87 -10.05
C LEU A 79 2.02 -1.33 -9.99
N PRO A 80 2.90 -1.74 -10.92
CA PRO A 80 4.27 -1.25 -10.93
C PRO A 80 4.28 0.26 -11.18
N LEU A 81 4.88 1.01 -10.26
CA LEU A 81 5.16 2.41 -10.50
C LEU A 81 6.21 2.55 -11.61
N VAL A 82 5.88 3.33 -12.63
CA VAL A 82 6.83 3.67 -13.70
C VAL A 82 7.87 4.65 -13.15
N GLY A 83 9.15 4.33 -13.28
CA GLY A 83 10.26 5.22 -12.92
C GLY A 83 11.20 4.64 -11.87
N LYS A 84 11.39 5.36 -10.77
CA LYS A 84 12.41 5.01 -9.76
C LYS A 84 11.95 3.83 -8.90
N LYS A 85 12.86 2.86 -8.69
CA LYS A 85 12.64 1.69 -7.80
C LYS A 85 12.29 2.07 -6.36
N PHE A 86 12.82 3.19 -5.85
CA PHE A 86 12.58 3.63 -4.48
C PHE A 86 11.88 4.98 -4.47
N THR A 87 10.89 5.13 -3.59
CA THR A 87 10.07 6.34 -3.49
C THR A 87 10.51 7.21 -2.31
N ARG A 88 11.25 6.65 -1.35
CA ARG A 88 11.81 7.37 -0.20
C ARG A 88 13.28 7.10 0.01
N TYR A 89 14.02 8.17 0.31
CA TYR A 89 15.45 8.16 0.60
C TYR A 89 15.67 8.75 2.01
N ARG A 90 16.46 8.07 2.84
CA ARG A 90 16.90 8.53 4.16
C ARG A 90 18.44 8.49 4.24
N SER A 91 18.99 9.03 5.33
CA SER A 91 20.42 8.94 5.64
C SER A 91 20.91 7.48 5.67
N ASN A 92 22.23 7.30 5.55
CA ASN A 92 22.91 6.00 5.52
C ASN A 92 22.49 5.09 4.35
N TYR A 93 22.20 5.68 3.19
CA TYR A 93 21.79 4.96 1.97
C TYR A 93 20.56 4.08 2.16
N LYS A 94 19.70 4.43 3.13
CA LYS A 94 18.47 3.70 3.41
C LYS A 94 17.37 4.19 2.47
N CYS A 95 17.03 3.37 1.49
CA CYS A 95 15.97 3.64 0.52
C CYS A 95 14.78 2.69 0.77
N SER A 96 13.55 3.12 0.46
CA SER A 96 12.36 2.27 0.56
C SER A 96 11.36 2.58 -0.56
N CYS A 97 10.70 1.54 -1.08
CA CYS A 97 9.53 1.65 -1.97
C CYS A 97 8.25 1.60 -1.14
N ILE A 98 7.66 2.77 -0.90
CA ILE A 98 6.48 2.91 -0.01
C ILE A 98 5.28 3.56 -0.70
N ASN A 99 5.46 4.13 -1.89
CA ASN A 99 4.33 4.68 -2.66
C ASN A 99 3.78 3.61 -3.59
N ARG A 100 2.46 3.60 -3.81
CA ARG A 100 1.75 2.65 -4.70
C ARG A 100 0.57 3.32 -5.41
N LEU A 101 0.01 2.61 -6.39
CA LEU A 101 -1.18 2.93 -7.18
C LEU A 101 -2.16 1.75 -7.16
#